data_AF-A0A1B6M4Q8-F1
#
_entry.id   AF-A0A1B6M4Q8-F1
#
_cell.length_a   1.000
_cell.length_b   1.000
_cell.length_c   1.000
_cell.angle_alpha   90.00
_cell.angle_beta   90.00
_cell.angle_gamma   90.00
#
_symmetry.space_group_name_H-M   'P 1'
#
loop_
_entity.id
_entity.type
_entity.pdbx_description
1 polymer ?
#
loop_
_entity_poly.entity_id
_entity_poly.type
_entity_poly.pdbx_seq_one_letter_code
_entity_poly.pdbx_strand_id
1 'polypeptide(L)'
;MHSIGEILQLEHECKAEGTKLGVETLKYSTEVAALENRIKEVTLNSRDEINHKDIQLSMLQYKKHQEEMKRYCEERMAREHKQEMQQHISEMATKIQAWWRGTMVRRHLGPFKVDKKKKPKDKPKKKK
;
A
#
# COMPACT_ATOMS: atom_id res chain seq x y z
N MET A 1 83.15 32.71 27.17
CA MET A 1 82.35 33.75 26.51
C MET A 1 82.34 33.41 25.03
N HIS A 2 81.19 33.05 24.46
CA HIS A 2 81.10 32.73 23.03
C HIS A 2 81.39 33.99 22.20
N SER A 3 82.07 33.84 21.06
CA SER A 3 82.38 34.95 20.16
C SER A 3 81.11 35.45 19.47
N ILE A 4 81.01 36.75 19.22
CA ILE A 4 79.85 37.37 18.53
C ILE A 4 79.56 36.66 17.19
N GLY A 5 80.59 36.17 16.49
CA GLY A 5 80.43 35.39 15.26
C GLY A 5 79.75 34.03 15.45
N GLU A 6 80.00 33.33 16.56
CA GLU A 6 79.35 32.05 16.89
C GLU A 6 77.87 32.25 17.22
N ILE A 7 77.54 33.34 17.93
CA ILE A 7 76.16 33.69 18.26
C ILE A 7 75.35 33.98 16.99
N LEU A 8 75.90 34.77 16.07
CA LEU A 8 75.23 35.09 14.79
C LEU A 8 75.03 33.84 13.91
N GLN A 9 75.96 32.90 13.94
CA GLN A 9 75.85 31.66 13.18
C GLN A 9 74.78 30.73 13.76
N LEU A 10 74.71 30.62 15.09
CA LEU A 10 73.65 29.89 15.79
C LEU A 10 72.27 30.51 15.55
N GLU A 11 72.15 31.84 15.50
CA GLU A 11 70.90 32.53 15.16
C GLU A 11 70.44 32.21 13.73
N HIS A 12 71.38 32.19 12.76
CA HIS A 12 71.06 31.87 11.37
C HIS A 12 70.63 30.41 11.20
N GLU A 13 71.33 29.47 11.84
CA GLU A 13 70.99 28.05 11.83
C GLU A 13 69.62 27.79 12.48
N CYS A 14 69.34 28.39 13.63
CA CYS A 14 68.05 28.28 14.32
C CYS A 14 66.89 28.83 13.44
N LYS A 15 67.13 29.90 12.67
CA LYS A 15 66.16 30.46 11.72
C LYS A 15 65.95 29.58 10.49
N ALA A 16 67.00 28.93 10.00
CA ALA A 16 66.93 27.96 8.90
C ALA A 16 66.20 26.66 9.31
N GLU A 17 66.43 26.19 10.54
CA GLU A 17 65.71 25.06 11.14
C GLU A 17 64.22 25.39 11.32
N GLY A 18 63.91 26.55 11.89
CA GLY A 18 62.52 27.00 12.08
C GLY A 18 61.75 27.15 10.76
N THR A 19 62.41 27.59 9.69
CA THR A 19 61.79 27.68 8.35
C THR A 19 61.54 26.30 7.72
N LYS A 20 62.47 25.35 7.86
CA LYS A 20 62.26 23.96 7.40
C LYS A 20 61.09 23.28 8.13
N LEU A 21 61.03 23.41 9.45
CA LEU A 21 59.92 22.93 10.28
C LEU A 21 58.57 23.57 9.85
N GLY A 22 58.57 24.86 9.54
CA GLY A 22 57.39 25.55 9.01
C GLY A 22 56.91 24.99 7.66
N VAL A 23 57.83 24.62 6.77
CA VAL A 23 57.49 24.05 5.46
C VAL A 23 56.94 22.62 5.60
N GLU A 24 57.54 21.78 6.44
CA GLU A 24 57.05 20.42 6.69
C GLU A 24 55.66 20.43 7.34
N THR A 25 55.43 21.30 8.32
CA THR A 25 54.11 21.42 8.98
C THR A 25 53.02 21.88 8.00
N LEU A 26 53.32 22.82 7.09
CA LEU A 26 52.41 23.21 6.01
C LEU A 26 52.11 22.06 5.04
N LYS A 27 53.10 21.25 4.71
CA LYS A 27 52.92 20.07 3.85
C LYS A 27 51.98 19.05 4.50
N TYR A 28 52.20 18.69 5.76
CA TYR A 28 51.29 17.77 6.47
C TYR A 28 49.89 18.36 6.66
N SER A 29 49.78 19.66 6.93
CA SER A 29 48.48 20.33 7.04
C SER A 29 47.67 20.26 5.74
N THR A 30 48.32 20.45 4.59
CA THR A 30 47.66 20.34 3.28
C THR A 30 47.29 18.90 2.92
N GLU A 31 48.14 17.93 3.25
CA GLU A 31 47.84 16.49 3.09
C GLU A 31 46.65 16.05 3.97
N VAL A 32 46.62 16.47 5.24
CA VAL A 32 45.49 16.19 6.14
C VAL A 32 44.19 16.78 5.60
N ALA A 33 44.20 18.03 5.15
CA ALA A 33 43.02 18.66 4.57
C ALA A 33 42.54 17.94 3.29
N ALA A 34 43.46 17.44 2.46
CA ALA A 34 43.13 16.65 1.28
C ALA A 34 42.48 15.30 1.65
N LEU A 35 43.02 14.62 2.67
CA LEU A 35 42.45 13.36 3.18
C LEU A 35 41.07 13.57 3.80
N GLU A 36 40.87 14.64 4.56
CA GLU A 36 39.56 15.00 5.11
C GLU A 36 38.52 15.23 4.02
N ASN A 37 38.89 15.94 2.95
CA ASN A 37 38.01 16.17 1.81
C ASN A 37 37.67 14.85 1.09
N ARG A 38 38.64 13.95 0.93
CA ARG A 38 38.42 12.61 0.37
C ARG A 38 37.44 11.79 1.21
N ILE A 39 37.57 11.83 2.54
CA ILE A 39 36.66 11.15 3.47
C ILE A 39 35.25 11.72 3.35
N LYS A 40 35.10 13.06 3.31
CA LYS A 40 33.81 13.73 3.10
C LYS A 40 33.16 13.31 1.78
N GLU A 41 33.92 13.27 0.70
CA GLU A 41 33.41 12.86 -0.61
C GLU A 41 32.90 11.41 -0.61
N VAL A 42 33.71 10.47 -0.10
CA VAL A 42 33.35 9.05 -0.02
C VAL A 42 32.12 8.83 0.87
N THR A 43 32.04 9.54 2.00
CA THR A 43 30.88 9.44 2.91
C THR A 43 29.61 10.00 2.31
N LEU A 44 29.68 11.13 1.58
CA LEU A 44 28.53 11.69 0.87
C LEU A 44 28.04 10.75 -0.23
N ASN A 45 28.94 10.25 -1.08
CA ASN A 45 28.57 9.32 -2.15
C ASN A 45 27.93 8.05 -1.59
N SER A 46 28.51 7.47 -0.53
CA SER A 46 27.94 6.29 0.14
C SER A 46 26.55 6.57 0.70
N ARG A 47 26.34 7.75 1.28
CA ARG A 47 25.03 8.17 1.81
C ARG A 47 24.00 8.34 0.69
N ASP A 48 24.37 8.95 -0.42
CA ASP A 48 23.48 9.17 -1.55
C ASP A 48 23.07 7.85 -2.20
N GLU A 49 23.98 6.88 -2.30
CA GLU A 49 23.66 5.53 -2.76
C GLU A 49 22.67 4.80 -1.84
N ILE A 50 22.85 4.91 -0.53
CA ILE A 50 21.93 4.31 0.46
C ILE A 50 20.55 4.97 0.34
N ASN A 51 20.50 6.30 0.36
CA ASN A 51 19.25 7.04 0.21
C ASN A 51 18.54 6.67 -1.09
N HIS A 52 19.27 6.54 -2.19
CA HIS A 52 18.70 6.17 -3.47
C HIS A 52 18.07 4.77 -3.43
N LYS A 53 18.76 3.79 -2.84
CA LYS A 53 18.24 2.42 -2.66
C LYS A 53 17.00 2.41 -1.76
N ASP A 54 17.02 3.15 -0.66
CA ASP A 54 15.89 3.24 0.27
C ASP A 54 14.66 3.86 -0.39
N ILE A 55 14.85 4.93 -1.17
CA ILE A 55 13.78 5.56 -1.95
C ILE A 55 13.21 4.58 -2.97
N GLN A 56 14.07 3.86 -3.71
CA GLN A 56 13.61 2.86 -4.68
C GLN A 56 12.82 1.73 -4.02
N LEU A 57 13.29 1.22 -2.88
CA LEU A 57 12.60 0.18 -2.13
C LEU A 57 11.24 0.66 -1.63
N SER A 58 11.18 1.87 -1.08
CA SER A 58 9.94 2.50 -0.62
C SER A 58 8.94 2.68 -1.77
N MET A 59 9.38 3.14 -2.94
CA MET A 59 8.53 3.26 -4.12
C MET A 59 7.99 1.90 -4.59
N LEU A 60 8.82 0.87 -4.60
CA LEU A 60 8.41 -0.48 -4.98
C LEU A 60 7.35 -1.03 -4.01
N GLN A 61 7.57 -0.88 -2.71
CA GLN A 61 6.62 -1.27 -1.68
C GLN A 61 5.31 -0.51 -1.85
N TYR A 62 5.35 0.81 -2.01
CA TYR A 62 4.16 1.64 -2.21
C TYR A 62 3.34 1.17 -3.41
N LYS A 63 3.99 0.92 -4.56
CA LYS A 63 3.32 0.41 -5.76
C LYS A 63 2.62 -0.93 -5.51
N LYS A 64 3.31 -1.87 -4.85
CA LYS A 64 2.73 -3.17 -4.48
C LYS A 64 1.49 -3.01 -3.60
N HIS A 65 1.54 -2.13 -2.60
CA HIS A 65 0.41 -1.88 -1.71
C HIS A 65 -0.77 -1.23 -2.47
N GLN A 66 -0.48 -0.31 -3.40
CA GLN A 66 -1.53 0.26 -4.26
C GLN A 66 -2.24 -0.81 -5.11
N GLU A 67 -1.48 -1.73 -5.70
CA GLU A 67 -2.03 -2.83 -6.48
C GLU A 67 -2.88 -3.77 -5.62
N GLU A 68 -2.42 -4.10 -4.41
CA GLU A 68 -3.18 -4.90 -3.44
C GLU A 68 -4.48 -4.22 -3.01
N MET A 69 -4.43 -2.92 -2.70
CA MET A 69 -5.62 -2.14 -2.33
C MET A 69 -6.61 -2.06 -3.48
N LYS A 70 -6.12 -1.84 -4.71
CA LYS A 70 -6.97 -1.82 -5.90
C LYS A 70 -7.68 -3.16 -6.10
N ARG A 71 -6.94 -4.27 -6.04
CA ARG A 71 -7.49 -5.62 -6.13
C ARG A 71 -8.56 -5.87 -5.07
N TYR A 72 -8.27 -5.50 -3.82
CA TYR A 72 -9.22 -5.66 -2.72
C TYR A 72 -10.52 -4.89 -2.94
N CYS A 73 -10.42 -3.62 -3.38
CA CYS A 73 -11.59 -2.82 -3.71
C CYS A 73 -12.42 -3.45 -4.85
N GLU A 74 -11.76 -3.90 -5.93
CA GLU A 74 -12.43 -4.56 -7.06
C GLU A 74 -13.17 -5.83 -6.63
N GLU A 75 -12.52 -6.69 -5.84
CA GLU A 75 -13.13 -7.91 -5.29
C GLU A 75 -14.32 -7.60 -4.37
N ARG A 76 -14.20 -6.55 -3.55
CA ARG A 76 -15.27 -6.13 -2.65
C ARG A 76 -16.49 -5.63 -3.43
N MET A 77 -16.28 -4.75 -4.40
CA MET A 77 -17.35 -4.23 -5.27
C MET A 77 -18.02 -5.36 -6.07
N ALA A 78 -17.25 -6.30 -6.61
CA ALA A 78 -17.79 -7.44 -7.34
C ALA A 78 -18.67 -8.33 -6.46
N ARG A 79 -18.28 -8.52 -5.19
CA ARG A 79 -19.05 -9.30 -4.20
C ARG A 79 -20.36 -8.60 -3.84
N GLU A 80 -20.30 -7.30 -3.56
CA GLU A 80 -21.48 -6.48 -3.24
C GLU A 80 -22.48 -6.50 -4.40
N HIS A 81 -22.02 -6.21 -5.63
CA HIS A 81 -22.88 -6.25 -6.82
C HIS A 81 -23.51 -7.64 -7.05
N LYS A 82 -22.76 -8.72 -6.83
CA LYS A 82 -23.30 -10.08 -6.94
C LYS A 82 -24.37 -10.36 -5.88
N GLN A 83 -24.17 -9.90 -4.65
CA GLN A 83 -25.15 -10.07 -3.57
C GLN A 83 -26.42 -9.27 -3.85
N GLU A 84 -26.30 -8.00 -4.27
CA GLU A 84 -27.43 -7.16 -4.66
C GLU A 84 -28.24 -7.79 -5.79
N MET A 85 -27.56 -8.29 -6.83
CA MET A 85 -28.24 -8.96 -7.94
C MET A 85 -28.95 -10.24 -7.49
N GLN A 86 -28.34 -11.05 -6.61
CA GLN A 86 -28.98 -12.25 -6.07
C GLN A 86 -30.19 -11.92 -5.20
N GLN A 87 -30.11 -10.88 -4.36
CA GLN A 87 -31.24 -10.40 -3.56
C GLN A 87 -32.38 -9.93 -4.46
N HIS A 88 -32.08 -9.11 -5.46
CA HIS A 88 -33.06 -8.64 -6.42
C HIS A 88 -33.77 -9.79 -7.15
N ILE A 89 -33.00 -10.77 -7.65
CA ILE A 89 -33.57 -11.97 -8.30
C ILE A 89 -34.47 -12.74 -7.33
N SER A 90 -34.04 -12.93 -6.08
CA SER A 90 -34.83 -13.63 -5.06
C SER A 90 -36.14 -12.92 -4.74
N GLU A 91 -36.11 -11.59 -4.62
CA GLU A 91 -37.32 -10.78 -4.38
C GLU A 91 -38.30 -10.87 -5.55
N MET A 92 -37.80 -10.75 -6.79
CA MET A 92 -38.64 -10.85 -7.98
C MET A 92 -39.21 -12.26 -8.15
N ALA A 93 -38.38 -13.30 -7.92
CA ALA A 93 -38.84 -14.68 -7.90
C ALA A 93 -39.95 -14.87 -6.86
N THR A 94 -39.79 -14.31 -5.65
CA THR A 94 -40.81 -14.37 -4.59
C THR A 94 -42.11 -13.68 -4.99
N LYS A 95 -42.05 -12.52 -5.66
CA LYS A 95 -43.25 -11.84 -6.19
C LYS A 95 -43.98 -12.68 -7.23
N ILE A 96 -43.25 -13.26 -8.20
CA ILE A 96 -43.81 -14.15 -9.22
C ILE A 96 -44.43 -15.38 -8.57
N GLN A 97 -43.72 -15.97 -7.63
CA GLN A 97 -44.13 -17.13 -6.86
C GLN A 97 -45.40 -16.88 -6.04
N ALA A 98 -45.51 -15.73 -5.38
CA ALA A 98 -46.69 -15.33 -4.62
C ALA A 98 -47.88 -15.06 -5.55
N TRP A 99 -47.65 -14.37 -6.67
CA TRP A 99 -48.66 -14.14 -7.69
C TRP A 99 -49.20 -15.47 -8.24
N TRP A 100 -48.34 -16.44 -8.53
CA TRP A 100 -48.74 -17.75 -9.04
C TRP A 100 -49.55 -18.54 -8.01
N ARG A 101 -49.09 -18.61 -6.75
CA ARG A 101 -49.85 -19.26 -5.66
C ARG A 101 -51.23 -18.63 -5.48
N GLY A 102 -51.32 -17.30 -5.49
CA GLY A 102 -52.61 -16.60 -5.44
C GLY A 102 -53.50 -16.88 -6.66
N THR A 103 -52.90 -16.99 -7.85
CA THR A 103 -53.62 -17.34 -9.07
C THR A 103 -54.15 -18.76 -9.03
N MET A 104 -53.37 -19.73 -8.55
CA MET A 104 -53.80 -21.11 -8.37
C MET A 104 -55.05 -21.20 -7.48
N VAL A 105 -55.11 -20.44 -6.39
CA VAL A 105 -56.26 -20.42 -5.50
C VAL A 105 -57.47 -19.75 -6.17
N ARG A 106 -57.32 -18.53 -6.70
CA ARG A 106 -58.45 -17.77 -7.28
C ARG A 106 -59.06 -18.46 -8.51
N ARG A 107 -58.23 -19.12 -9.32
CA ARG A 107 -58.68 -19.87 -10.50
C ARG A 107 -58.96 -21.34 -10.21
N HIS A 108 -58.86 -21.76 -8.95
CA HIS A 108 -59.12 -23.13 -8.52
C HIS A 108 -58.35 -24.16 -9.35
N LEU A 109 -57.04 -23.91 -9.55
CA LEU A 109 -56.14 -24.78 -10.29
C LEU A 109 -55.47 -25.80 -9.35
N GLY A 110 -55.06 -26.94 -9.89
CA GLY A 110 -54.32 -27.96 -9.15
C GLY A 110 -55.10 -28.48 -7.92
N PRO A 111 -54.47 -28.56 -6.73
CA PRO A 111 -55.12 -29.04 -5.50
C PRO A 111 -56.30 -28.19 -5.00
N PHE A 112 -56.46 -26.96 -5.52
CA PHE A 112 -57.53 -26.04 -5.10
C PHE A 112 -58.77 -26.09 -6.00
N LYS A 113 -58.88 -27.10 -6.86
CA LYS A 113 -60.10 -27.36 -7.61
C LYS A 113 -61.24 -27.58 -6.62
N VAL A 114 -62.19 -26.64 -6.60
CA VAL A 114 -63.43 -26.84 -5.86
C VAL A 114 -64.22 -27.87 -6.64
N ASP A 115 -64.36 -29.07 -6.07
CA ASP A 115 -65.32 -30.04 -6.54
C ASP A 115 -66.66 -29.33 -6.64
N LYS A 116 -67.21 -29.23 -7.86
CA LYS A 116 -68.55 -28.72 -8.07
C LYS A 116 -69.46 -29.55 -7.18
N LYS A 117 -69.84 -29.01 -6.01
CA LYS A 117 -70.76 -29.68 -5.08
C LYS A 117 -71.96 -30.12 -5.91
N LYS A 118 -72.13 -31.44 -6.05
CA LYS A 118 -73.31 -32.02 -6.70
C LYS A 118 -74.52 -31.36 -6.04
N LYS A 119 -75.35 -30.66 -6.81
CA LYS A 119 -76.61 -30.10 -6.32
C LYS A 119 -77.34 -31.19 -5.52
N PRO A 120 -77.86 -30.92 -4.31
CA PRO A 120 -78.64 -31.91 -3.59
C PRO A 120 -79.81 -32.33 -4.48
N LYS A 121 -79.96 -33.65 -4.72
CA LYS A 121 -81.14 -34.20 -5.38
C LYS A 121 -82.35 -33.87 -4.51
N ASP A 122 -83.29 -33.11 -5.04
CA ASP A 122 -84.59 -32.89 -4.40
C ASP A 122 -85.21 -34.23 -4.02
N LYS A 123 -85.47 -34.43 -2.72
CA LYS A 123 -86.21 -35.60 -2.24
C LYS A 123 -87.67 -35.43 -2.67
N PRO A 124 -88.32 -36.46 -3.25
CA PRO A 124 -89.72 -36.35 -3.64
C PRO A 124 -90.60 -36.19 -2.39
N LYS A 125 -91.45 -35.15 -2.39
CA LYS A 125 -92.50 -34.94 -1.38
C LYS A 125 -93.41 -36.17 -1.35
N LYS A 126 -93.41 -36.89 -0.23
CA LYS A 126 -94.36 -37.98 0.05
C LYS A 126 -95.73 -37.34 0.30
N LYS A 127 -96.68 -37.52 -0.62
CA LYS A 127 -98.10 -37.21 -0.39
C LYS A 127 -98.68 -38.31 0.51
N LYS A 128 -99.22 -37.92 1.66
CA LYS A 128 -100.28 -38.64 2.37
C LYS A 128 -101.15 -37.61 3.06
#